data_AF-A0AAD6U4C1-F1
#
_entry.id   AF-A0AAD6U4C1-F1
#
_cell.length_a   1.000
_cell.length_b   1.000
_cell.length_c   1.000
_cell.angle_alpha   90.00
_cell.angle_beta   90.00
_cell.angle_gamma   90.00
#
_symmetry.space_group_name_H-M   'P 1'
#
loop_
_entity.id
_entity.type
_entity.pdbx_description
1 polymer ?
#
loop_
_entity_poly.entity_id
_entity_poly.type
_entity_poly.pdbx_seq_one_letter_code
_entity_poly.pdbx_strand_id
1 'polypeptide(L)'
;MSYTLGGGRIQGPEKTSMQCQLCSAKLEHLTVFERELHYNKHFNDEPQASSSSKPLDEPKAPASESAPTSSKWKWKDWQAHKGQDQWWHPAQSVKPPRNFTPGLIPLLKTHLNKSHAAGNTRRATLCYDRAVLINREVWDAGWGCGYRNYMMACAALMDQPFQPMYFPLLDHPTPPSVRNLQQWIEDAWKAGFDPEGARQLKQLVGTRKWIGTSDVQVAFTSRGIPSKLVDFDMKTSARGAHILTDWVVEYFSQPHGFVDSDKVVKDLQPRTVNDVLFGAAPVTVTSRMPLILQHDGHSRTIVGFEVNKTGNVNLLMFDPSRLPNERLRQAGLDRFASMQTSSLTNAVASSSTNAATTSSANITTASSAKRSATSMLLTNPVPLKRSRAYNQGERSHGDSDDEVEIVHDSRDQNTPGRGRSFSMHDPTKADKTDMLSTPDTLKFFRVDPQKLVKKKAYQILYFPMGAPLSDAEVSAARGMNIYGEMIS
;
A
#
# COMPACT_ATOMS: atom_id res chain seq x y z
N MET A 1 16.56 -17.26 -81.09
CA MET A 1 17.31 -16.59 -80.01
C MET A 1 16.27 -15.91 -79.13
N SER A 2 15.85 -16.52 -78.02
CA SER A 2 16.37 -16.24 -76.66
C SER A 2 15.96 -14.81 -76.23
N TYR A 3 15.18 -14.53 -75.17
CA TYR A 3 15.11 -15.15 -73.84
C TYR A 3 13.75 -14.92 -73.16
N THR A 4 13.36 -15.89 -72.33
CA THR A 4 12.35 -15.83 -71.26
C THR A 4 12.88 -15.08 -70.04
N LEU A 5 12.06 -14.24 -69.40
CA LEU A 5 12.13 -13.98 -67.95
C LEU A 5 10.70 -13.97 -67.38
N GLY A 6 10.49 -14.90 -66.45
CA GLY A 6 9.20 -15.36 -65.98
C GLY A 6 8.56 -14.51 -64.89
N GLY A 7 7.30 -14.85 -64.61
CA GLY A 7 6.46 -14.21 -63.61
C GLY A 7 7.06 -14.24 -62.21
N GLY A 8 7.24 -13.04 -61.65
CA GLY A 8 7.46 -12.83 -60.22
C GLY A 8 6.11 -12.69 -59.51
N ARG A 9 5.68 -13.77 -58.88
CA ARG A 9 4.59 -13.81 -57.90
C ARG A 9 4.91 -12.84 -56.76
N ILE A 10 4.00 -11.91 -56.46
CA ILE A 10 4.07 -11.06 -55.26
C ILE A 10 4.12 -12.00 -54.04
N GLN A 11 5.27 -12.08 -53.38
CA GLN A 11 5.41 -12.75 -52.10
C GLN A 11 4.72 -11.88 -51.04
N GLY A 12 3.70 -12.43 -50.39
CA GLY A 12 3.15 -11.88 -49.16
C GLY A 12 4.21 -11.84 -48.05
N PRO A 13 3.95 -11.14 -46.94
CA PRO A 13 4.92 -10.97 -45.87
C PRO A 13 5.44 -12.33 -45.42
N GLU A 14 6.78 -12.48 -45.41
CA GLU A 14 7.45 -13.67 -44.88
C GLU A 14 6.86 -14.01 -43.52
N LYS A 15 6.28 -15.21 -43.41
CA LYS A 15 5.90 -15.79 -42.13
C LYS A 15 7.19 -15.92 -41.32
N THR A 16 7.37 -15.00 -40.39
CA THR A 16 8.44 -15.06 -39.41
C THR A 16 8.27 -16.37 -38.63
N SER A 17 9.22 -17.28 -38.83
CA SER A 17 9.34 -18.53 -38.08
C SER A 17 9.40 -18.20 -36.60
N MET A 18 8.32 -18.51 -35.86
CA MET A 18 8.28 -18.32 -34.41
C MET A 18 9.05 -19.47 -33.78
N GLN A 19 10.34 -19.28 -33.54
CA GLN A 19 11.17 -20.22 -32.79
C GLN A 19 11.36 -19.76 -31.34
N CYS A 20 11.35 -20.71 -30.41
CA CYS A 20 11.68 -20.47 -29.02
C CYS A 20 13.11 -19.95 -28.92
N GLN A 21 13.34 -18.81 -28.26
CA GLN A 21 14.68 -18.24 -28.16
C GLN A 21 15.60 -18.95 -27.15
N LEU A 22 15.04 -19.84 -26.32
CA LEU A 22 15.78 -20.55 -25.27
C LEU A 22 16.28 -21.94 -25.73
N CYS A 23 15.56 -22.60 -26.64
CA CYS A 23 15.95 -23.92 -27.17
C CYS A 23 15.83 -24.07 -28.69
N SER A 24 15.49 -22.99 -29.41
CA SER A 24 15.32 -22.96 -30.86
C SER A 24 14.22 -23.88 -31.43
N ALA A 25 13.36 -24.44 -30.58
CA ALA A 25 12.20 -25.23 -31.02
C ALA A 25 11.22 -24.38 -31.84
N LYS A 26 10.75 -24.88 -32.98
CA LYS A 26 9.74 -24.22 -33.82
C LYS A 26 8.38 -24.25 -33.11
N LEU A 27 7.85 -23.08 -32.77
CA LEU A 27 6.60 -22.88 -32.03
C LEU A 27 5.40 -22.52 -32.92
N GLU A 28 5.62 -22.47 -34.24
CA GLU A 28 4.64 -22.03 -35.23
C GLU A 28 3.32 -22.80 -35.15
N HIS A 29 3.38 -24.09 -34.82
CA HIS A 29 2.22 -24.99 -34.74
C HIS A 29 1.56 -25.06 -33.36
N LEU A 30 2.17 -24.46 -32.33
CA LEU A 30 1.62 -24.46 -30.98
C LEU A 30 0.63 -23.32 -30.79
N THR A 31 -0.46 -23.56 -30.07
CA THR A 31 -1.37 -22.52 -29.60
C THR A 31 -0.68 -21.59 -28.59
N VAL A 32 -1.26 -20.42 -28.32
CA VAL A 32 -0.68 -19.46 -27.36
C VAL A 32 -0.47 -20.10 -25.98
N PHE A 33 -1.44 -20.89 -25.52
CA PHE A 33 -1.37 -21.62 -24.25
C PHE A 33 -0.25 -22.67 -24.24
N GLU A 34 -0.08 -23.44 -25.32
CA GLU A 34 0.99 -24.44 -25.43
C GLU A 34 2.39 -23.80 -25.53
N ARG A 35 2.49 -22.62 -26.15
CA ARG A 35 3.73 -21.83 -26.17
C ARG A 35 4.10 -21.35 -24.78
N GLU A 36 3.13 -20.87 -24.01
CA GLU A 36 3.34 -20.44 -22.62
C GLU A 36 3.78 -21.61 -21.73
N LEU A 37 3.14 -22.78 -21.89
CA LEU A 37 3.57 -24.01 -21.22
C LEU A 37 4.98 -24.43 -21.65
N HIS A 38 5.34 -24.29 -22.93
CA HIS A 38 6.69 -24.56 -23.44
C HIS A 38 7.73 -23.61 -22.82
N TYR A 39 7.44 -22.31 -22.75
CA TYR A 39 8.35 -21.35 -22.11
C TYR A 39 8.55 -21.65 -20.63
N ASN A 40 7.47 -21.98 -19.91
CA ASN A 40 7.53 -22.30 -18.48
C ASN A 40 8.40 -23.53 -18.15
N LYS A 41 8.63 -24.44 -19.12
CA LYS A 41 9.56 -25.56 -18.94
C LYS A 41 11.02 -25.13 -18.88
N HIS A 42 11.44 -24.14 -19.69
CA HIS A 42 12.81 -23.62 -19.66
C HIS A 42 13.15 -22.90 -18.35
N PHE A 43 12.16 -22.31 -17.69
CA PHE A 43 12.35 -21.60 -16.42
C PHE A 43 12.41 -22.51 -15.19
N ASN A 44 12.02 -23.79 -15.32
CA ASN A 44 12.11 -24.78 -14.24
C ASN A 44 13.41 -25.60 -14.26
N ASP A 45 14.18 -25.53 -15.34
CA ASP A 45 15.40 -26.32 -15.56
C ASP A 45 16.66 -25.44 -15.78
N GLU A 46 16.88 -24.38 -14.99
CA GLU A 46 18.20 -23.72 -14.94
C GLU A 46 19.14 -24.53 -14.02
N PRO A 47 20.24 -25.13 -14.53
CA PRO A 47 21.20 -25.86 -13.71
C PRO A 47 22.28 -24.93 -13.14
N GLN A 48 22.73 -25.26 -11.94
CA GLN A 48 23.90 -24.69 -11.28
C GLN A 48 25.17 -24.79 -12.15
N ALA A 49 26.08 -23.83 -11.97
CA ALA A 49 27.30 -23.69 -12.77
C ALA A 49 28.37 -24.79 -12.56
N SER A 50 28.92 -25.23 -13.69
CA SER A 50 30.29 -25.70 -14.04
C SER A 50 30.92 -26.98 -13.44
N SER A 51 31.17 -27.99 -14.30
CA SER A 51 32.48 -28.65 -14.45
C SER A 51 32.61 -29.53 -15.73
N SER A 52 33.56 -29.15 -16.61
CA SER A 52 34.46 -29.95 -17.48
C SER A 52 34.13 -31.35 -18.07
N SER A 53 34.15 -31.40 -19.42
CA SER A 53 34.81 -32.33 -20.40
C SER A 53 34.37 -33.80 -20.68
N LYS A 54 33.79 -34.01 -21.90
CA LYS A 54 33.95 -35.06 -22.97
C LYS A 54 33.80 -36.60 -22.67
N PRO A 55 33.59 -37.50 -23.68
CA PRO A 55 32.47 -37.59 -24.64
C PRO A 55 31.88 -39.05 -24.83
N LEU A 56 30.64 -39.12 -25.38
CA LEU A 56 30.00 -40.17 -26.23
C LEU A 56 29.99 -41.67 -25.81
N ASP A 57 28.78 -42.24 -25.67
CA ASP A 57 28.37 -43.49 -26.35
C ASP A 57 26.82 -43.71 -26.30
N GLU A 58 26.33 -44.45 -27.30
CA GLU A 58 24.93 -44.57 -27.79
C GLU A 58 24.17 -45.80 -27.17
N PRO A 59 22.95 -46.20 -27.63
CA PRO A 59 21.66 -46.05 -26.95
C PRO A 59 21.07 -47.34 -26.33
N LYS A 60 20.11 -47.22 -25.38
CA LYS A 60 19.22 -48.33 -24.97
C LYS A 60 17.76 -47.91 -24.75
N ALA A 61 16.88 -48.81 -25.19
CA ALA A 61 15.43 -48.69 -25.44
C ALA A 61 14.54 -48.48 -24.19
N PRO A 62 13.22 -48.21 -24.35
CA PRO A 62 12.42 -47.42 -23.41
C PRO A 62 11.98 -48.24 -22.20
N ALA A 63 12.22 -47.70 -21.00
CA ALA A 63 11.61 -48.18 -19.76
C ALA A 63 10.49 -47.23 -19.35
N SER A 64 9.33 -47.83 -19.08
CA SER A 64 8.06 -47.28 -18.58
C SER A 64 8.14 -45.96 -17.81
N GLU A 65 7.27 -45.03 -18.18
CA GLU A 65 6.94 -43.80 -17.45
C GLU A 65 6.58 -44.11 -15.99
N SER A 66 7.52 -43.88 -15.07
CA SER A 66 7.18 -43.60 -13.68
C SER A 66 7.01 -42.08 -13.53
N ALA A 67 5.76 -41.65 -13.44
CA ALA A 67 5.40 -40.27 -13.12
C ALA A 67 6.15 -39.79 -11.87
N PRO A 68 6.73 -38.58 -11.85
CA PRO A 68 7.33 -38.04 -10.64
C PRO A 68 6.20 -37.82 -9.62
N THR A 69 6.28 -38.56 -8.52
CA THR A 69 5.34 -38.48 -7.41
C THR A 69 5.28 -37.05 -6.90
N SER A 70 4.14 -36.40 -7.07
CA SER A 70 3.84 -35.15 -6.39
C SER A 70 4.02 -35.37 -4.89
N SER A 71 5.00 -34.70 -4.30
CA SER A 71 5.17 -34.69 -2.85
C SER A 71 3.91 -34.06 -2.26
N LYS A 72 2.97 -34.90 -1.81
CA LYS A 72 1.76 -34.49 -1.11
C LYS A 72 2.18 -33.75 0.16
N TRP A 73 2.14 -32.43 0.11
CA TRP A 73 2.23 -31.56 1.28
C TRP A 73 1.16 -32.01 2.28
N LYS A 74 1.58 -32.43 3.48
CA LYS A 74 0.67 -33.00 4.48
C LYS A 74 0.06 -31.87 5.30
N TRP A 75 -1.17 -32.09 5.79
CA TRP A 75 -1.85 -31.22 6.76
C TRP A 75 -0.99 -30.82 7.98
N LYS A 76 -0.03 -31.68 8.37
CA LYS A 76 0.94 -31.39 9.44
C LYS A 76 1.96 -30.31 9.07
N ASP A 77 2.36 -30.22 7.81
CA ASP A 77 3.28 -29.18 7.31
C ASP A 77 2.58 -27.80 7.34
N TRP A 78 1.28 -27.77 7.04
CA TRP A 78 0.44 -26.57 7.16
C TRP A 78 0.34 -26.06 8.62
N GLN A 79 0.20 -26.95 9.61
CA GLN A 79 0.18 -26.57 11.03
C GLN A 79 1.54 -26.04 11.51
N ALA A 80 2.66 -26.59 11.01
CA ALA A 80 4.01 -26.15 11.38
C ALA A 80 4.32 -24.71 10.94
N HIS A 81 3.72 -24.23 9.85
CA HIS A 81 3.91 -22.87 9.33
C HIS A 81 2.90 -21.84 9.85
N LYS A 82 1.91 -22.24 10.66
CA LYS A 82 0.92 -21.31 11.23
C LYS A 82 1.56 -20.24 12.14
N GLY A 83 2.71 -20.53 12.75
CA GLY A 83 3.50 -19.56 13.51
C GLY A 83 4.35 -18.59 12.68
N GLN A 84 4.45 -18.80 11.36
CA GLN A 84 5.24 -17.97 10.44
C GLN A 84 4.39 -16.91 9.72
N ASP A 85 3.07 -16.99 9.81
CA ASP A 85 2.14 -16.08 9.13
C ASP A 85 1.67 -14.97 10.07
N GLN A 86 2.62 -14.10 10.42
CA GLN A 86 2.40 -13.05 11.41
C GLN A 86 1.57 -11.89 10.83
N TRP A 87 0.58 -11.44 11.60
CA TRP A 87 -0.18 -10.22 11.33
C TRP A 87 0.26 -9.09 12.25
N TRP A 88 0.40 -7.89 11.69
CA TRP A 88 0.64 -6.66 12.42
C TRP A 88 0.10 -5.47 11.63
N HIS A 89 -0.39 -4.45 12.33
CA HIS A 89 -0.76 -3.17 11.73
C HIS A 89 -0.35 -2.00 12.64
N PRO A 90 -0.27 -0.76 12.11
CA PRO A 90 0.34 0.36 12.82
C PRO A 90 -0.32 0.79 14.14
N ALA A 91 -1.61 0.49 14.34
CA ALA A 91 -2.31 0.81 15.58
C ALA A 91 -2.00 -0.17 16.74
N GLN A 92 -1.28 -1.27 16.49
CA GLN A 92 -0.85 -2.18 17.55
C GLN A 92 0.31 -1.60 18.36
N SER A 93 0.32 -1.86 19.67
CA SER A 93 1.40 -1.45 20.58
C SER A 93 2.65 -2.34 20.51
N VAL A 94 2.54 -3.52 19.88
CA VAL A 94 3.64 -4.48 19.73
C VAL A 94 4.60 -4.00 18.63
N LYS A 95 5.89 -4.31 18.78
CA LYS A 95 6.91 -3.98 17.78
C LYS A 95 6.58 -4.63 16.41
N PRO A 96 6.82 -3.92 15.29
CA PRO A 96 6.58 -4.47 13.96
C PRO A 96 7.46 -5.71 13.71
N PRO A 97 6.93 -6.78 13.11
CA PRO A 97 7.73 -7.91 12.68
C PRO A 97 8.82 -7.52 11.68
N ARG A 98 9.81 -8.39 11.49
CA ARG A 98 10.99 -8.09 10.65
C ARG A 98 10.64 -7.72 9.21
N ASN A 99 9.64 -8.37 8.63
CA ASN A 99 9.19 -8.14 7.26
C ASN A 99 8.20 -6.95 7.14
N PHE A 100 7.86 -6.26 8.23
CA PHE A 100 7.04 -5.05 8.22
C PHE A 100 7.93 -3.84 8.43
N THR A 101 7.80 -2.85 7.55
CA THR A 101 8.56 -1.60 7.63
C THR A 101 7.57 -0.42 7.60
N PRO A 102 7.08 0.03 8.77
CA PRO A 102 6.27 1.24 8.86
C PRO A 102 7.14 2.50 8.75
N GLY A 103 6.50 3.67 8.65
CA GLY A 103 7.19 4.98 8.63
C GLY A 103 7.93 5.31 7.33
N LEU A 104 7.75 4.51 6.27
CA LEU A 104 8.38 4.77 4.98
C LEU A 104 7.72 5.93 4.21
N ILE A 105 6.42 6.17 4.37
CA ILE A 105 5.75 7.31 3.72
C ILE A 105 6.30 8.67 4.21
N PRO A 106 6.41 8.96 5.52
CA PRO A 106 6.99 10.21 5.98
C PRO A 106 8.50 10.31 5.71
N LEU A 107 9.21 9.17 5.68
CA LEU A 107 10.60 9.14 5.22
C LEU A 107 10.71 9.52 3.74
N LEU A 108 9.83 8.97 2.90
CA LEU A 108 9.75 9.27 1.48
C LEU A 108 9.40 10.76 1.25
N LYS A 109 8.45 11.32 2.02
CA LYS A 109 8.13 12.76 2.02
C LYS A 109 9.39 13.60 2.27
N THR A 110 10.19 13.23 3.26
CA THR A 110 11.45 13.92 3.60
C THR A 110 12.42 13.93 2.41
N HIS A 111 12.66 12.77 1.80
CA HIS A 111 13.59 12.67 0.68
C HIS A 111 13.06 13.32 -0.62
N LEU A 112 11.75 13.29 -0.86
CA LEU A 112 11.13 14.00 -1.98
C LEU A 112 11.26 15.52 -1.81
N ASN A 113 11.11 16.05 -0.59
CA ASN A 113 11.37 17.47 -0.31
C ASN A 113 12.86 17.84 -0.54
N LYS A 114 13.80 16.99 -0.09
CA LYS A 114 15.23 17.17 -0.39
C LYS A 114 15.50 17.15 -1.92
N SER A 115 14.84 16.25 -2.65
CA SER A 115 14.94 16.16 -4.11
C SER A 115 14.31 17.35 -4.84
N HIS A 116 13.23 17.93 -4.29
CA HIS A 116 12.62 19.16 -4.78
C HIS A 116 13.53 20.38 -4.58
N ALA A 117 14.10 20.55 -3.38
CA ALA A 117 15.06 21.61 -3.09
C ALA A 117 16.30 21.54 -4.00
N ALA A 118 16.71 20.33 -4.40
CA ALA A 118 17.78 20.10 -5.38
C ALA A 118 17.33 20.26 -6.86
N GLY A 119 16.10 20.69 -7.13
CA GLY A 119 15.57 20.91 -8.48
C GLY A 119 15.31 19.64 -9.29
N ASN A 120 15.25 18.46 -8.66
CA ASN A 120 15.02 17.18 -9.35
C ASN A 120 13.55 16.73 -9.33
N THR A 121 12.82 17.12 -8.29
CA THR A 121 11.38 16.86 -8.13
C THR A 121 10.61 18.17 -8.31
N ARG A 122 9.64 18.21 -9.20
CA ARG A 122 8.75 19.38 -9.32
C ARG A 122 7.65 19.32 -8.27
N ARG A 123 6.97 18.17 -8.17
CA ARG A 123 5.91 17.92 -7.19
C ARG A 123 5.80 16.43 -6.90
N ALA A 124 5.32 16.05 -5.73
CA ALA A 124 4.94 14.67 -5.45
C ALA A 124 3.72 14.60 -4.53
N THR A 125 2.95 13.52 -4.66
CA THR A 125 1.80 13.23 -3.82
C THR A 125 1.91 11.80 -3.31
N LEU A 126 1.75 11.62 -2.00
CA LEU A 126 1.80 10.33 -1.32
C LEU A 126 0.42 9.94 -0.78
N CYS A 127 0.18 8.64 -0.68
CA CYS A 127 -0.99 8.04 -0.04
C CYS A 127 -0.95 8.24 1.49
N TYR A 128 -1.89 7.60 2.19
CA TYR A 128 -2.01 7.57 3.64
C TYR A 128 -0.67 7.41 4.38
N ASP A 129 -0.38 8.33 5.30
CA ASP A 129 0.94 8.52 5.95
C ASP A 129 1.44 7.30 6.72
N ARG A 130 0.54 6.40 7.13
CA ARG A 130 0.86 5.22 7.93
C ARG A 130 0.83 3.91 7.13
N ALA A 131 0.79 3.99 5.80
CA ALA A 131 0.96 2.80 4.95
C ALA A 131 2.32 2.11 5.22
N VAL A 132 2.30 0.77 5.18
CA VAL A 132 3.42 -0.09 5.60
C VAL A 132 3.91 -0.92 4.43
N LEU A 133 5.23 -1.00 4.24
CA LEU A 133 5.80 -2.02 3.35
C LEU A 133 5.82 -3.36 4.09
N ILE A 134 5.17 -4.37 3.51
CA ILE A 134 5.21 -5.75 4.00
C ILE A 134 5.92 -6.58 2.95
N ASN A 135 7.10 -7.06 3.30
CA ASN A 135 7.93 -7.85 2.42
C ASN A 135 7.58 -9.34 2.47
N ARG A 136 7.88 -10.02 1.37
CA ARG A 136 7.91 -11.47 1.28
C ARG A 136 8.93 -12.05 2.25
N GLU A 137 8.62 -13.21 2.79
CA GLU A 137 9.51 -14.06 3.55
C GLU A 137 10.03 -15.21 2.69
N VAL A 138 10.96 -16.00 3.21
CA VAL A 138 11.59 -17.09 2.45
C VAL A 138 10.56 -18.10 1.93
N TRP A 139 9.53 -18.39 2.71
CA TRP A 139 8.53 -19.42 2.41
C TRP A 139 7.50 -18.99 1.36
N ASP A 140 7.20 -17.69 1.26
CA ASP A 140 6.31 -17.12 0.23
C ASP A 140 7.05 -16.46 -0.94
N ALA A 141 8.38 -16.53 -0.96
CA ALA A 141 9.19 -16.07 -2.07
C ALA A 141 8.77 -16.74 -3.40
N GLY A 142 8.60 -15.92 -4.44
CA GLY A 142 8.23 -16.35 -5.79
C GLY A 142 6.73 -16.53 -6.02
N TRP A 143 5.87 -16.36 -5.02
CA TRP A 143 4.42 -16.51 -5.20
C TRP A 143 3.52 -15.66 -4.29
N GLY A 144 4.07 -15.12 -3.19
CA GLY A 144 3.32 -14.40 -2.17
C GLY A 144 2.93 -12.96 -2.52
N CYS A 145 3.30 -12.42 -3.70
CA CYS A 145 3.17 -10.98 -3.97
C CYS A 145 1.73 -10.47 -3.81
N GLY A 146 0.74 -11.17 -4.38
CA GLY A 146 -0.68 -10.78 -4.25
C GLY A 146 -1.14 -10.76 -2.78
N TYR A 147 -0.74 -11.77 -2.01
CA TYR A 147 -1.05 -11.86 -0.58
C TYR A 147 -0.40 -10.73 0.23
N ARG A 148 0.87 -10.39 -0.04
CA ARG A 148 1.56 -9.31 0.67
C ARG A 148 0.98 -7.94 0.32
N ASN A 149 0.57 -7.71 -0.94
CA ASN A 149 -0.12 -6.47 -1.32
C ASN A 149 -1.50 -6.36 -0.64
N TYR A 150 -2.25 -7.46 -0.54
CA TYR A 150 -3.48 -7.50 0.27
C TYR A 150 -3.20 -7.14 1.73
N MET A 151 -2.16 -7.72 2.34
CA MET A 151 -1.79 -7.38 3.73
C MET A 151 -1.43 -5.90 3.88
N MET A 152 -0.73 -5.31 2.91
CA MET A 152 -0.40 -3.87 2.93
C MET A 152 -1.66 -3.00 2.85
N ALA A 153 -2.65 -3.39 2.03
CA ALA A 153 -3.94 -2.72 1.98
C ALA A 153 -4.69 -2.83 3.31
N CYS A 154 -4.78 -4.03 3.90
CA CYS A 154 -5.41 -4.24 5.20
C CYS A 154 -4.75 -3.40 6.31
N ALA A 155 -3.42 -3.29 6.32
CA ALA A 155 -2.70 -2.53 7.33
C ALA A 155 -3.07 -1.03 7.29
N ALA A 156 -3.29 -0.47 6.09
CA ALA A 156 -3.78 0.89 5.92
C ALA A 156 -5.26 1.03 6.27
N LEU A 157 -6.12 0.12 5.79
CA LEU A 157 -7.58 0.15 6.00
C LEU A 157 -7.99 -0.01 7.47
N MET A 158 -7.22 -0.80 8.24
CA MET A 158 -7.47 -1.01 9.67
C MET A 158 -6.94 0.13 10.55
N ASP A 159 -5.98 0.93 10.07
CA ASP A 159 -5.34 1.99 10.85
C ASP A 159 -5.92 3.39 10.56
N GLN A 160 -6.44 3.61 9.34
CA GLN A 160 -7.03 4.89 8.96
C GLN A 160 -8.22 5.30 9.87
N PRO A 161 -8.36 6.59 10.20
CA PRO A 161 -9.37 7.05 11.16
C PRO A 161 -10.75 7.32 10.54
N PHE A 162 -10.91 7.23 9.23
CA PHE A 162 -12.08 7.74 8.52
C PHE A 162 -13.21 6.72 8.37
N GLN A 163 -12.89 5.44 8.25
CA GLN A 163 -13.84 4.31 8.20
C GLN A 163 -13.49 3.28 9.27
N PRO A 164 -13.70 3.57 10.57
CA PRO A 164 -13.28 2.69 11.67
C PRO A 164 -13.97 1.32 11.63
N MET A 165 -15.16 1.23 11.01
CA MET A 165 -15.89 -0.03 10.85
C MET A 165 -15.19 -1.06 9.95
N TYR A 166 -14.17 -0.65 9.18
CA TYR A 166 -13.37 -1.61 8.42
C TYR A 166 -12.50 -2.48 9.34
N PHE A 167 -12.09 -1.98 10.51
CA PHE A 167 -11.29 -2.74 11.47
C PHE A 167 -11.96 -4.07 11.88
N PRO A 168 -13.17 -4.08 12.49
CA PRO A 168 -13.80 -5.33 12.92
C PRO A 168 -14.11 -6.28 11.75
N LEU A 169 -14.44 -5.72 10.58
CA LEU A 169 -14.68 -6.49 9.35
C LEU A 169 -13.42 -7.15 8.79
N LEU A 170 -12.22 -6.68 9.14
CA LEU A 170 -10.95 -7.28 8.73
C LEU A 170 -10.32 -8.12 9.84
N ASP A 171 -10.57 -7.82 11.11
CA ASP A 171 -9.98 -8.54 12.25
C ASP A 171 -10.70 -9.85 12.60
N HIS A 172 -12.02 -9.91 12.44
CA HIS A 172 -12.84 -11.07 12.84
C HIS A 172 -13.47 -11.81 11.67
N PRO A 173 -13.57 -13.15 11.70
CA PRO A 173 -13.20 -14.05 12.80
C PRO A 173 -11.70 -14.39 12.84
N THR A 174 -10.98 -14.14 11.75
CA THR A 174 -9.53 -14.30 11.67
C THR A 174 -8.94 -13.02 11.10
N PRO A 175 -7.73 -12.61 11.51
CA PRO A 175 -7.10 -11.40 11.01
C PRO A 175 -6.43 -11.63 9.63
N PRO A 176 -6.04 -10.56 8.92
CA PRO A 176 -5.36 -10.65 7.63
C PRO A 176 -4.03 -11.39 7.74
N SER A 177 -3.81 -12.36 6.86
CA SER A 177 -2.55 -13.08 6.72
C SER A 177 -2.51 -13.77 5.36
N VAL A 178 -1.37 -14.34 4.96
CA VAL A 178 -1.29 -15.05 3.67
C VAL A 178 -2.21 -16.27 3.67
N ARG A 179 -2.19 -17.07 4.75
CA ARG A 179 -2.99 -18.31 4.87
C ARG A 179 -4.45 -18.01 5.18
N ASN A 180 -4.75 -16.99 5.98
CA ASN A 180 -6.12 -16.59 6.24
C ASN A 180 -6.76 -16.04 4.96
N LEU A 181 -6.03 -15.29 4.12
CA LEU A 181 -6.56 -14.86 2.82
C LEU A 181 -6.92 -16.04 1.90
N GLN A 182 -6.09 -17.10 1.87
CA GLN A 182 -6.43 -18.33 1.11
C GLN A 182 -7.79 -18.88 1.56
N GLN A 183 -8.02 -18.93 2.87
CA GLN A 183 -9.28 -19.40 3.44
C GLN A 183 -10.45 -18.45 3.13
N TRP A 184 -10.23 -17.13 3.24
CA TRP A 184 -11.27 -16.13 2.98
C TRP A 184 -11.75 -16.20 1.52
N ILE A 185 -10.83 -16.36 0.58
CA ILE A 185 -11.17 -16.49 -0.85
C ILE A 185 -11.97 -17.78 -1.07
N GLU A 186 -11.52 -18.93 -0.53
CA GLU A 186 -12.26 -20.19 -0.68
C GLU A 186 -13.65 -20.16 -0.03
N ASP A 187 -13.79 -19.50 1.12
CA ASP A 187 -15.08 -19.37 1.79
C ASP A 187 -16.02 -18.43 1.04
N ALA A 188 -15.49 -17.37 0.43
CA ALA A 188 -16.24 -16.54 -0.49
C ALA A 188 -16.69 -17.34 -1.74
N TRP A 189 -15.83 -18.17 -2.32
CA TRP A 189 -16.22 -19.06 -3.42
C TRP A 189 -17.36 -20.01 -3.03
N LYS A 190 -17.29 -20.62 -1.84
CA LYS A 190 -18.38 -21.45 -1.32
C LYS A 190 -19.68 -20.67 -1.10
N ALA A 191 -19.57 -19.39 -0.75
CA ALA A 191 -20.70 -18.47 -0.62
C ALA A 191 -21.24 -17.95 -1.97
N GLY A 192 -20.65 -18.38 -3.10
CA GLY A 192 -21.12 -18.06 -4.44
C GLY A 192 -20.47 -16.83 -5.09
N PHE A 193 -19.39 -16.29 -4.51
CA PHE A 193 -18.61 -15.24 -5.15
C PHE A 193 -17.66 -15.83 -6.19
N ASP A 194 -17.45 -15.13 -7.31
CA ASP A 194 -16.43 -15.43 -8.33
C ASP A 194 -16.28 -16.94 -8.69
N PRO A 195 -17.33 -17.56 -9.28
CA PRO A 195 -17.28 -18.96 -9.68
C PRO A 195 -16.20 -19.25 -10.72
N GLU A 196 -15.81 -18.23 -11.51
CA GLU A 196 -14.76 -18.36 -12.51
C GLU A 196 -13.38 -18.44 -11.87
N GLY A 197 -13.05 -17.56 -10.92
CA GLY A 197 -11.83 -17.67 -10.11
C GLY A 197 -11.75 -19.00 -9.37
N ALA A 198 -12.87 -19.45 -8.78
CA ALA A 198 -12.96 -20.77 -8.15
C ALA A 198 -12.64 -21.91 -9.12
N ARG A 199 -13.15 -21.85 -10.35
CA ARG A 199 -12.89 -22.86 -11.40
C ARG A 199 -11.44 -22.84 -11.87
N GLN A 200 -10.87 -21.65 -12.05
CA GLN A 200 -9.49 -21.45 -12.51
C GLN A 200 -8.48 -21.93 -11.46
N LEU A 201 -8.63 -21.47 -10.22
CA LEU A 201 -7.67 -21.71 -9.15
C LEU A 201 -7.95 -22.99 -8.38
N LYS A 202 -9.20 -23.48 -8.35
CA LYS A 202 -9.68 -24.71 -7.67
C LYS A 202 -9.52 -24.70 -6.16
N GLN A 203 -8.27 -24.68 -5.68
CA GLN A 203 -7.90 -24.72 -4.27
C GLN A 203 -6.71 -23.79 -4.05
N LEU A 204 -6.78 -22.97 -3.01
CA LEU A 204 -5.73 -22.06 -2.56
C LEU A 204 -5.11 -22.52 -1.24
N VAL A 205 -5.90 -22.97 -0.27
CA VAL A 205 -5.44 -23.37 1.05
C VAL A 205 -4.41 -24.50 0.92
N GLY A 206 -3.26 -24.28 1.54
CA GLY A 206 -2.14 -25.24 1.49
C GLY A 206 -1.36 -25.22 0.17
N THR A 207 -1.66 -24.31 -0.75
CA THR A 207 -0.93 -24.17 -2.03
C THR A 207 -0.01 -22.96 -2.03
N ARG A 208 0.74 -22.81 -3.13
CA ARG A 208 1.61 -21.67 -3.46
C ARG A 208 1.14 -20.94 -4.73
N LYS A 209 -0.16 -21.02 -5.04
CA LYS A 209 -0.71 -20.42 -6.27
C LYS A 209 -0.64 -18.90 -6.21
N TRP A 210 -0.40 -18.28 -7.35
CA TRP A 210 -0.56 -16.84 -7.51
C TRP A 210 -2.04 -16.47 -7.44
N ILE A 211 -2.30 -15.28 -6.91
CA ILE A 211 -3.61 -14.64 -6.90
C ILE A 211 -3.51 -13.27 -7.55
N GLY A 212 -4.59 -12.84 -8.18
CA GLY A 212 -4.73 -11.52 -8.78
C GLY A 212 -5.53 -10.55 -7.91
N THR A 213 -5.70 -9.34 -8.44
CA THR A 213 -6.53 -8.29 -7.81
C THR A 213 -8.02 -8.66 -7.76
N SER A 214 -8.52 -9.50 -8.68
CA SER A 214 -9.87 -10.07 -8.62
C SER A 214 -10.08 -10.93 -7.36
N ASP A 215 -9.17 -11.87 -7.09
CA ASP A 215 -9.23 -12.73 -5.91
C ASP A 215 -9.19 -11.91 -4.61
N VAL A 216 -8.37 -10.85 -4.60
CA VAL A 216 -8.28 -9.92 -3.48
C VAL A 216 -9.58 -9.13 -3.31
N GLN A 217 -10.22 -8.69 -4.41
CA GLN A 217 -11.51 -8.01 -4.36
C GLN A 217 -12.61 -8.92 -3.79
N VAL A 218 -12.63 -10.20 -4.18
CA VAL A 218 -13.57 -11.21 -3.63
C VAL A 218 -13.47 -11.25 -2.10
N ALA A 219 -12.25 -11.29 -1.56
CA ALA A 219 -12.02 -11.34 -0.12
C ALA A 219 -12.50 -10.08 0.62
N PHE A 220 -12.37 -8.90 0.00
CA PHE A 220 -12.88 -7.64 0.57
C PHE A 220 -14.41 -7.55 0.48
N THR A 221 -14.98 -7.80 -0.71
CA THR A 221 -16.42 -7.70 -0.96
C THR A 221 -17.22 -8.67 -0.10
N SER A 222 -16.77 -9.92 0.02
CA SER A 222 -17.43 -10.93 0.87
C SER A 222 -17.44 -10.58 2.36
N ARG A 223 -16.58 -9.64 2.79
CA ARG A 223 -16.47 -9.13 4.16
C ARG A 223 -17.05 -7.73 4.32
N GLY A 224 -17.77 -7.26 3.31
CA GLY A 224 -18.45 -5.97 3.34
C GLY A 224 -17.52 -4.76 3.18
N ILE A 225 -16.31 -4.93 2.64
CA ILE A 225 -15.40 -3.82 2.35
C ILE A 225 -15.57 -3.40 0.88
N PRO A 226 -16.03 -2.17 0.60
CA PRO A 226 -16.12 -1.65 -0.76
C PRO A 226 -14.73 -1.59 -1.41
N SER A 227 -14.61 -2.17 -2.60
CA SER A 227 -13.39 -2.07 -3.41
C SER A 227 -13.75 -2.22 -4.90
N LYS A 228 -12.96 -1.57 -5.77
CA LYS A 228 -13.24 -1.47 -7.20
C LYS A 228 -12.01 -1.82 -8.03
N LEU A 229 -12.24 -2.51 -9.14
CA LEU A 229 -11.20 -2.86 -10.13
C LEU A 229 -11.23 -1.91 -11.31
N VAL A 230 -10.06 -1.61 -11.85
CA VAL A 230 -9.87 -0.83 -13.07
C VAL A 230 -8.89 -1.55 -13.96
N ASP A 231 -9.30 -1.83 -15.20
CA ASP A 231 -8.53 -2.55 -16.20
C ASP A 231 -7.95 -1.59 -17.24
N PHE A 232 -6.67 -1.77 -17.55
CA PHE A 232 -5.93 -0.94 -18.50
C PHE A 232 -5.41 -1.82 -19.64
N ASP A 233 -5.95 -1.62 -20.85
CA ASP A 233 -5.43 -2.27 -22.05
C ASP A 233 -4.26 -1.45 -22.63
N MET A 234 -3.07 -2.03 -22.56
CA MET A 234 -1.84 -1.40 -23.05
C MET A 234 -1.62 -1.64 -24.55
N LYS A 235 -2.42 -2.49 -25.20
CA LYS A 235 -2.20 -2.93 -26.59
C LYS A 235 -2.70 -1.92 -27.62
N THR A 236 -3.69 -1.11 -27.26
CA THR A 236 -4.42 -0.23 -28.19
C THR A 236 -3.86 1.19 -28.23
N SER A 237 -2.94 1.54 -27.34
CA SER A 237 -2.51 2.91 -27.12
C SER A 237 -0.99 3.03 -27.12
N ALA A 238 -0.44 3.80 -28.07
CA ALA A 238 0.95 4.28 -28.02
C ALA A 238 1.25 5.11 -26.74
N ARG A 239 0.21 5.41 -25.95
CA ARG A 239 0.22 6.13 -24.67
C ARG A 239 -0.22 5.25 -23.49
N GLY A 240 -0.23 3.92 -23.59
CA GLY A 240 -0.81 3.05 -22.55
C GLY A 240 -0.26 3.32 -21.13
N ALA A 241 1.05 3.57 -21.01
CA ALA A 241 1.63 3.92 -19.71
C ALA A 241 1.18 5.29 -19.21
N HIS A 242 0.88 6.23 -20.11
CA HIS A 242 0.33 7.52 -19.74
C HIS A 242 -1.09 7.38 -19.18
N ILE A 243 -1.95 6.53 -19.76
CA ILE A 243 -3.31 6.30 -19.26
C ILE A 243 -3.26 5.82 -17.80
N LEU A 244 -2.42 4.82 -17.53
CA LEU A 244 -2.22 4.31 -16.17
C LEU A 244 -1.70 5.42 -15.24
N THR A 245 -0.68 6.18 -15.66
CA THR A 245 -0.13 7.24 -14.81
C THR A 245 -1.09 8.38 -14.60
N ASP A 246 -1.87 8.77 -15.60
CA ASP A 246 -2.83 9.86 -15.54
C ASP A 246 -3.96 9.48 -14.59
N TRP A 247 -4.45 8.25 -14.66
CA TRP A 247 -5.44 7.72 -13.70
C TRP A 247 -4.89 7.73 -12.26
N VAL A 248 -3.64 7.31 -12.06
CA VAL A 248 -3.00 7.34 -10.74
C VAL A 248 -2.80 8.77 -10.24
N VAL A 249 -2.38 9.68 -11.11
CA VAL A 249 -2.23 11.11 -10.80
C VAL A 249 -3.58 11.68 -10.40
N GLU A 250 -4.65 11.36 -11.13
CA GLU A 250 -6.00 11.79 -10.81
C GLU A 250 -6.46 11.25 -9.45
N TYR A 251 -6.32 9.95 -9.21
CA TYR A 251 -6.71 9.30 -7.96
C TYR A 251 -6.10 9.99 -6.72
N PHE A 252 -4.81 10.32 -6.79
CA PHE A 252 -4.10 10.97 -5.68
C PHE A 252 -4.23 12.50 -5.67
N SER A 253 -4.60 13.14 -6.80
CA SER A 253 -4.74 14.61 -6.88
C SER A 253 -6.12 15.12 -6.50
N GLN A 254 -7.14 14.25 -6.52
CA GLN A 254 -8.50 14.65 -6.11
C GLN A 254 -8.52 15.09 -4.63
N PRO A 255 -9.16 16.23 -4.30
CA PRO A 255 -9.29 16.72 -2.92
C PRO A 255 -9.90 15.67 -2.00
N HIS A 256 -9.64 15.83 -0.70
CA HIS A 256 -10.10 14.95 0.36
C HIS A 256 -11.63 14.82 0.30
N GLY A 257 -12.13 13.64 -0.05
CA GLY A 257 -13.57 13.43 -0.18
C GLY A 257 -13.86 12.05 -0.73
N PHE A 258 -14.61 11.28 0.06
CA PHE A 258 -15.34 10.11 -0.38
C PHE A 258 -16.22 10.52 -1.55
N VAL A 259 -15.86 10.10 -2.76
CA VAL A 259 -16.67 10.39 -3.92
C VAL A 259 -17.67 9.26 -4.07
N ASP A 260 -18.90 9.52 -3.66
CA ASP A 260 -20.04 8.83 -4.25
C ASP A 260 -20.01 9.17 -5.74
N SER A 261 -19.77 8.15 -6.57
CA SER A 261 -19.43 8.28 -7.99
C SER A 261 -20.50 8.97 -8.83
N ASP A 262 -21.67 9.25 -8.28
CA ASP A 262 -22.84 9.69 -9.04
C ASP A 262 -23.04 11.22 -9.11
N LYS A 263 -22.15 12.03 -8.50
CA LYS A 263 -22.37 13.51 -8.43
C LYS A 263 -21.20 14.42 -8.84
N VAL A 264 -20.13 13.92 -9.45
CA VAL A 264 -18.90 14.72 -9.65
C VAL A 264 -18.51 14.87 -11.12
N VAL A 265 -19.17 15.79 -11.82
CA VAL A 265 -18.62 16.39 -13.06
C VAL A 265 -18.68 17.93 -13.04
N LYS A 266 -19.08 18.60 -11.95
CA LYS A 266 -19.33 20.06 -12.03
C LYS A 266 -18.53 21.02 -11.15
N ASP A 267 -17.77 20.61 -10.13
CA ASP A 267 -17.05 21.60 -9.31
C ASP A 267 -15.60 21.19 -8.98
N LEU A 268 -14.68 21.54 -9.88
CA LEU A 268 -13.23 21.55 -9.64
C LEU A 268 -12.79 22.93 -9.09
N GLN A 269 -13.30 23.33 -7.93
CA GLN A 269 -12.81 24.50 -7.19
C GLN A 269 -12.32 24.09 -5.80
N PRO A 270 -11.18 24.64 -5.31
CA PRO A 270 -10.70 24.39 -3.96
C PRO A 270 -11.77 24.79 -2.93
N ARG A 271 -12.19 23.85 -2.07
CA ARG A 271 -13.32 24.06 -1.15
C ARG A 271 -12.90 24.73 0.16
N THR A 272 -11.61 24.73 0.49
CA THR A 272 -11.08 25.31 1.73
C THR A 272 -9.70 25.95 1.56
N VAL A 273 -9.33 26.86 2.46
CA VAL A 273 -7.97 27.44 2.54
C VAL A 273 -6.91 26.35 2.72
N ASN A 274 -7.25 25.26 3.42
CA ASN A 274 -6.39 24.09 3.54
C ASN A 274 -6.15 23.42 2.18
N ASP A 275 -7.15 23.29 1.31
CA ASP A 275 -6.97 22.71 -0.04
C ASP A 275 -6.01 23.55 -0.91
N VAL A 276 -6.06 24.87 -0.76
CA VAL A 276 -5.13 25.80 -1.42
C VAL A 276 -3.71 25.66 -0.87
N LEU A 277 -3.56 25.56 0.46
CA LEU A 277 -2.26 25.37 1.13
C LEU A 277 -1.65 23.97 0.84
N PHE A 278 -2.47 22.91 0.80
CA PHE A 278 -2.03 21.59 0.35
C PHE A 278 -1.63 21.63 -1.12
N GLY A 279 -2.33 22.38 -1.97
CA GLY A 279 -1.92 22.60 -3.37
C GLY A 279 -0.59 23.36 -3.53
N ALA A 280 -0.22 24.18 -2.55
CA ALA A 280 1.01 24.98 -2.56
C ALA A 280 2.27 24.21 -2.11
N ALA A 281 2.12 23.14 -1.32
CA ALA A 281 3.25 22.33 -0.88
C ALA A 281 3.84 21.49 -2.03
N PRO A 282 5.17 21.47 -2.22
CA PRO A 282 5.78 20.70 -3.32
C PRO A 282 5.64 19.19 -3.12
N VAL A 283 5.49 18.72 -1.88
CA VAL A 283 5.25 17.31 -1.56
C VAL A 283 4.11 17.19 -0.57
N THR A 284 3.05 16.51 -0.98
CA THR A 284 1.83 16.31 -0.19
C THR A 284 1.68 14.86 0.25
N VAL A 285 1.04 14.66 1.39
CA VAL A 285 0.59 13.36 1.89
C VAL A 285 -0.93 13.48 2.03
N THR A 286 -1.67 12.51 1.51
CA THR A 286 -3.13 12.53 1.44
C THR A 286 -3.75 11.50 2.38
N SER A 287 -5.07 11.53 2.53
CA SER A 287 -5.83 10.46 3.18
C SER A 287 -6.17 9.28 2.25
N ARG A 288 -5.78 9.33 0.97
CA ARG A 288 -6.11 8.29 -0.02
C ARG A 288 -5.38 6.98 0.32
N MET A 289 -6.06 5.86 0.13
CA MET A 289 -5.47 4.54 0.35
C MET A 289 -4.45 4.19 -0.74
N PRO A 290 -3.45 3.35 -0.43
CA PRO A 290 -2.57 2.82 -1.46
C PRO A 290 -3.34 1.94 -2.45
N LEU A 291 -2.86 1.87 -3.69
CA LEU A 291 -3.48 1.10 -4.77
C LEU A 291 -2.73 -0.23 -4.97
N ILE A 292 -3.43 -1.34 -5.21
CA ILE A 292 -2.76 -2.57 -5.64
C ILE A 292 -2.72 -2.58 -7.16
N LEU A 293 -1.52 -2.67 -7.73
CA LEU A 293 -1.28 -2.77 -9.17
C LEU A 293 -0.87 -4.21 -9.52
N GLN A 294 -1.69 -4.86 -10.32
CA GLN A 294 -1.43 -6.17 -10.91
C GLN A 294 -0.94 -6.02 -12.35
N HIS A 295 0.03 -6.86 -12.72
CA HIS A 295 0.33 -7.16 -14.12
C HIS A 295 0.79 -8.61 -14.25
N ASP A 296 1.05 -9.05 -15.47
CA ASP A 296 1.58 -10.39 -15.72
C ASP A 296 2.89 -10.65 -14.93
N GLY A 297 2.84 -11.68 -14.08
CA GLY A 297 3.96 -12.20 -13.29
C GLY A 297 4.28 -11.51 -11.96
N HIS A 298 3.63 -10.39 -11.60
CA HIS A 298 3.89 -9.72 -10.30
C HIS A 298 2.80 -8.70 -9.93
N SER A 299 2.71 -8.40 -8.65
CA SER A 299 1.88 -7.29 -8.14
C SER A 299 2.64 -6.44 -7.14
N ARG A 300 2.28 -5.16 -7.10
CA ARG A 300 2.93 -4.12 -6.29
C ARG A 300 1.88 -3.18 -5.70
N THR A 301 2.26 -2.37 -4.73
CA THR A 301 1.40 -1.37 -4.13
C THR A 301 1.87 0.04 -4.50
N ILE A 302 1.05 0.82 -5.20
CA ILE A 302 1.33 2.23 -5.49
C ILE A 302 1.00 3.06 -4.25
N VAL A 303 1.99 3.82 -3.79
CA VAL A 303 1.90 4.68 -2.59
C VAL A 303 1.96 6.16 -2.93
N GLY A 304 1.97 6.51 -4.21
CA GLY A 304 1.97 7.89 -4.69
C GLY A 304 2.56 8.05 -6.07
N PHE A 305 2.76 9.30 -6.46
CA PHE A 305 3.44 9.68 -7.69
C PHE A 305 4.36 10.88 -7.48
N GLU A 306 5.30 11.04 -8.40
CA GLU A 306 6.20 12.18 -8.47
C GLU A 306 6.22 12.73 -9.90
N VAL A 307 6.13 14.05 -10.05
CA VAL A 307 6.48 14.75 -11.28
C VAL A 307 7.92 15.22 -11.15
N ASN A 308 8.81 14.72 -11.99
CA ASN A 308 10.22 15.08 -11.97
C ASN A 308 10.46 16.46 -12.64
N LYS A 309 11.72 16.91 -12.66
CA LYS A 309 12.11 18.19 -13.29
C LYS A 309 11.83 18.29 -14.79
N THR A 310 11.72 17.18 -15.50
CA THR A 310 11.41 17.14 -16.94
C THR A 310 9.90 17.07 -17.20
N GLY A 311 9.07 17.06 -16.15
CA GLY A 311 7.62 16.90 -16.26
C GLY A 311 7.14 15.45 -16.39
N ASN A 312 8.05 14.46 -16.38
CA ASN A 312 7.67 13.06 -16.45
C ASN A 312 7.18 12.57 -15.09
N VAL A 313 6.17 11.70 -15.12
CA VAL A 313 5.62 11.06 -13.91
C VAL A 313 6.44 9.82 -13.59
N ASN A 314 6.89 9.70 -12.34
CA ASN A 314 7.33 8.45 -11.73
C ASN A 314 6.23 7.95 -10.80
N LEU A 315 5.97 6.65 -10.82
CA LEU A 315 5.16 6.02 -9.77
C LEU A 315 6.04 5.71 -8.57
N LEU A 316 5.47 5.84 -7.37
CA LEU A 316 6.13 5.49 -6.12
C LEU A 316 5.47 4.20 -5.61
N MET A 317 6.25 3.13 -5.47
CA MET A 317 5.71 1.80 -5.16
C MET A 317 6.40 1.14 -3.97
N PHE A 318 5.60 0.42 -3.20
CA PHE A 318 6.03 -0.66 -2.33
C PHE A 318 6.01 -1.96 -3.14
N ASP A 319 7.16 -2.64 -3.20
CA ASP A 319 7.32 -3.93 -3.86
C ASP A 319 7.61 -5.01 -2.81
N PRO A 320 6.71 -5.99 -2.61
CA PRO A 320 6.91 -7.01 -1.58
C PRO A 320 8.16 -7.87 -1.83
N SER A 321 8.63 -7.96 -3.08
CA SER A 321 9.85 -8.68 -3.46
C SER A 321 11.14 -7.88 -3.22
N ARG A 322 11.04 -6.56 -3.01
CA ARG A 322 12.20 -5.68 -2.80
C ARG A 322 12.42 -5.45 -1.32
N LEU A 323 13.41 -6.13 -0.75
CA LEU A 323 13.76 -5.99 0.67
C LEU A 323 14.48 -4.66 0.94
N PRO A 324 13.99 -3.80 1.85
CA PRO A 324 14.76 -2.65 2.30
C PRO A 324 16.02 -3.14 3.01
N ASN A 325 17.15 -2.47 2.77
CA ASN A 325 18.35 -2.72 3.55
C ASN A 325 18.13 -2.29 5.02
N GLU A 326 18.99 -2.76 5.92
CA GLU A 326 18.84 -2.50 7.36
C GLU A 326 18.76 -1.00 7.69
N ARG A 327 19.54 -0.16 6.98
CA ARG A 327 19.53 1.30 7.21
C ARG A 327 18.20 1.93 6.83
N LEU A 328 17.66 1.58 5.67
CA LEU A 328 16.35 2.07 5.20
C LEU A 328 15.24 1.61 6.14
N ARG A 329 15.28 0.34 6.55
CA ARG A 329 14.32 -0.22 7.51
C ARG A 329 14.38 0.52 8.84
N GLN A 330 15.57 0.71 9.40
CA GLN A 330 15.76 1.41 10.67
C GLN A 330 15.29 2.86 10.60
N ALA A 331 15.58 3.58 9.51
CA ALA A 331 15.09 4.94 9.31
C ALA A 331 13.55 5.01 9.27
N GLY A 332 12.90 4.01 8.66
CA GLY A 332 11.44 3.87 8.68
C GLY A 332 10.92 3.67 10.11
N LEU A 333 11.53 2.76 10.87
CA LEU A 333 11.15 2.52 12.27
C LEU A 333 11.34 3.75 13.17
N ASP A 334 12.44 4.48 13.03
CA ASP A 334 12.73 5.68 13.80
C ASP A 334 11.68 6.77 13.52
N ARG A 335 11.33 6.96 12.24
CA ARG A 335 10.24 7.87 11.83
C ARG A 335 8.90 7.41 12.41
N PHE A 336 8.59 6.13 12.34
CA PHE A 336 7.36 5.58 12.91
C PHE A 336 7.26 5.80 14.43
N ALA A 337 8.33 5.54 15.18
CA ALA A 337 8.37 5.77 16.62
C ALA A 337 8.20 7.26 16.97
N SER A 338 8.85 8.16 16.22
CA SER A 338 8.72 9.60 16.44
C SER A 338 7.27 10.09 16.30
N MET A 339 6.54 9.57 15.31
CA MET A 339 5.12 9.92 15.10
C MET A 339 4.24 9.47 16.27
N GLN A 340 4.46 8.27 16.81
CA GLN A 340 3.71 7.79 17.96
C GLN A 340 3.96 8.66 19.20
N THR A 341 5.21 9.08 19.43
CA THR A 341 5.53 9.96 20.58
C THR A 341 4.86 11.33 20.45
N SER A 342 4.83 11.92 19.25
CA SER A 342 4.18 13.22 19.03
C SER A 342 2.65 13.19 19.22
N SER A 343 2.00 12.07 18.89
CA SER A 343 0.56 11.90 19.13
C SER A 343 0.25 11.83 20.63
N LEU A 344 1.11 11.17 21.42
CA LEU A 344 0.95 11.05 22.87
C LEU A 344 1.19 12.39 23.59
N THR A 345 2.22 13.15 23.21
CA THR A 345 2.49 14.47 23.82
C THR A 345 1.37 15.47 23.55
N ASN A 346 0.81 15.46 22.34
CA ASN A 346 -0.32 16.34 22.00
C ASN A 346 -1.61 15.94 22.73
N ALA A 347 -1.84 14.63 22.96
CA ALA A 347 -2.98 14.16 23.74
C ALA A 347 -2.88 14.55 25.22
N VAL A 348 -1.68 14.49 25.82
CA VAL A 348 -1.43 14.90 27.21
C VAL A 348 -1.52 16.43 27.38
N ALA A 349 -0.99 17.20 26.42
CA ALA A 349 -1.13 18.66 26.41
C ALA A 349 -2.59 19.12 26.25
N SER A 350 -3.38 18.43 25.42
CA SER A 350 -4.81 18.73 25.24
C SER A 350 -5.67 18.31 26.45
N SER A 351 -5.17 17.37 27.27
CA SER A 351 -5.83 16.96 28.51
C SER A 351 -5.49 17.88 29.69
N SER A 352 -4.43 18.69 29.59
CA SER A 352 -3.96 19.57 30.67
C SER A 352 -4.48 21.01 30.58
N THR A 353 -5.23 21.37 29.52
CA THR A 353 -5.87 22.69 29.39
C THR A 353 -7.28 22.80 30.00
N ASN A 354 -7.84 21.70 30.52
CA ASN A 354 -9.16 21.69 31.18
C ASN A 354 -9.11 21.57 32.72
N ALA A 355 -7.96 21.81 33.36
CA ALA A 355 -7.83 21.76 34.81
C ALA A 355 -7.15 23.02 35.36
N ALA A 356 -7.85 24.15 35.27
CA ALA A 356 -7.48 25.37 35.99
C ALA A 356 -8.73 26.10 36.50
N THR A 357 -9.45 25.48 37.44
CA THR A 357 -10.31 26.19 38.40
C THR A 357 -10.77 25.21 39.49
N THR A 358 -9.96 24.98 40.52
CA THR A 358 -10.40 25.15 41.92
C THR A 358 -9.22 25.03 42.88
N SER A 359 -9.35 25.82 43.93
CA SER A 359 -8.45 26.15 45.02
C SER A 359 -7.81 24.99 45.81
N SER A 360 -6.59 25.29 46.24
CA SER A 360 -5.79 24.72 47.31
C SER A 360 -6.57 24.24 48.54
N ALA A 361 -6.38 22.97 48.91
CA ALA A 361 -6.37 22.53 50.30
C ALA A 361 -5.47 21.30 50.47
N ASN A 362 -4.63 21.37 51.48
CA ASN A 362 -3.56 20.45 51.83
C ASN A 362 -4.06 19.21 52.63
N ILE A 363 -3.19 18.19 52.67
CA ILE A 363 -2.89 17.29 53.81
C ILE A 363 -3.47 15.83 53.88
N THR A 364 -2.48 14.91 53.90
CA THR A 364 -2.32 13.58 54.54
C THR A 364 -3.01 12.30 54.04
N THR A 365 -2.16 11.43 53.47
CA THR A 365 -1.85 10.04 53.85
C THR A 365 -2.85 9.25 54.69
N ALA A 366 -3.36 8.14 54.14
CA ALA A 366 -3.43 6.84 54.83
C ALA A 366 -3.69 5.69 53.85
N SER A 367 -3.21 4.53 54.27
CA SER A 367 -3.01 3.26 53.59
C SER A 367 -4.23 2.34 53.45
N SER A 368 -4.14 1.42 52.48
CA SER A 368 -4.66 0.04 52.48
C SER A 368 -6.17 -0.20 52.41
N ALA A 369 -6.64 -0.83 51.33
CA ALA A 369 -7.04 -2.26 51.31
C ALA A 369 -7.80 -2.66 50.04
N LYS A 370 -7.53 -3.88 49.60
CA LYS A 370 -8.21 -4.66 48.55
C LYS A 370 -9.72 -4.79 48.80
N ARG A 371 -10.52 -4.82 47.73
CA ARG A 371 -11.44 -5.94 47.39
C ARG A 371 -12.05 -5.80 45.99
N SER A 372 -12.25 -6.96 45.38
CA SER A 372 -12.86 -7.26 44.08
C SER A 372 -14.39 -7.37 44.21
N ALA A 373 -15.14 -7.01 43.15
CA ALA A 373 -16.38 -7.71 42.75
C ALA A 373 -16.90 -7.28 41.36
N THR A 374 -17.12 -8.29 40.51
CA THR A 374 -18.00 -8.41 39.34
C THR A 374 -19.46 -8.01 39.70
N SER A 375 -20.31 -7.39 38.87
CA SER A 375 -21.14 -8.04 37.83
C SER A 375 -22.39 -7.18 37.47
N MET A 376 -22.81 -7.25 36.20
CA MET A 376 -24.18 -7.16 35.62
C MET A 376 -24.94 -5.82 35.38
N LEU A 377 -25.07 -5.52 34.08
CA LEU A 377 -26.29 -5.28 33.25
C LEU A 377 -27.63 -4.92 33.94
N LEU A 378 -28.27 -3.82 33.51
CA LEU A 378 -29.47 -3.80 32.64
C LEU A 378 -30.14 -2.39 32.55
N THR A 379 -30.58 -2.07 31.33
CA THR A 379 -31.79 -1.31 30.93
C THR A 379 -31.94 0.21 31.15
N ASN A 380 -32.05 0.87 30.01
CA ASN A 380 -32.71 2.15 29.65
C ASN A 380 -34.28 2.02 29.73
N PRO A 381 -35.15 3.04 29.41
CA PRO A 381 -34.91 4.47 29.11
C PRO A 381 -36.02 5.51 29.52
N VAL A 382 -35.82 6.77 29.05
CA VAL A 382 -36.76 7.87 28.66
C VAL A 382 -37.37 8.83 29.74
N PRO A 383 -37.90 10.05 29.36
CA PRO A 383 -37.22 11.36 29.34
C PRO A 383 -37.96 12.44 30.18
N LEU A 384 -37.62 13.74 30.07
CA LEU A 384 -38.59 14.86 29.97
C LEU A 384 -37.94 16.27 29.74
N LYS A 385 -38.51 16.98 28.75
CA LYS A 385 -38.83 18.43 28.60
C LYS A 385 -37.79 19.56 28.78
N ARG A 386 -37.40 20.13 27.63
CA ARG A 386 -37.80 21.45 27.05
C ARG A 386 -38.12 22.63 28.01
N SER A 387 -37.37 23.74 27.86
CA SER A 387 -37.92 25.10 27.89
C SER A 387 -37.12 26.06 27.01
N ARG A 388 -37.82 26.76 26.11
CA ARG A 388 -37.36 27.95 25.36
C ARG A 388 -37.73 29.20 26.16
N ALA A 389 -36.90 30.23 26.14
CA ALA A 389 -37.35 31.62 26.10
C ALA A 389 -36.28 32.50 25.46
N TYR A 390 -36.76 33.58 24.87
CA TYR A 390 -36.21 34.43 23.82
C TYR A 390 -36.04 35.83 24.43
N ASN A 391 -34.96 36.55 24.15
CA ASN A 391 -35.06 38.00 24.02
C ASN A 391 -33.91 38.62 23.22
N GLN A 392 -34.28 39.68 22.51
CA GLN A 392 -33.56 40.38 21.46
C GLN A 392 -32.67 41.52 22.01
N GLY A 393 -31.63 41.82 21.22
CA GLY A 393 -31.31 43.19 20.78
C GLY A 393 -30.45 44.06 21.69
N GLU A 394 -29.24 44.41 21.22
CA GLU A 394 -28.92 45.80 20.79
C GLU A 394 -27.51 45.88 20.18
N ARG A 395 -27.37 46.79 19.20
CA ARG A 395 -26.11 47.20 18.56
C ARG A 395 -25.55 48.41 19.31
N SER A 396 -24.23 48.51 19.46
CA SER A 396 -23.54 49.80 19.31
C SER A 396 -22.06 49.62 18.91
N HIS A 397 -21.59 50.56 18.10
CA HIS A 397 -20.20 50.79 17.71
C HIS A 397 -19.41 51.46 18.84
N GLY A 398 -18.10 51.23 18.86
CA GLY A 398 -17.13 51.97 19.67
C GLY A 398 -15.70 51.60 19.31
N ASP A 399 -15.10 52.46 18.50
CA ASP A 399 -13.68 52.55 18.12
C ASP A 399 -12.80 52.90 19.34
N SER A 400 -11.53 52.47 19.36
CA SER A 400 -10.34 53.18 19.88
C SER A 400 -9.15 52.23 20.10
N ASP A 401 -8.00 52.73 19.65
CA ASP A 401 -6.63 52.22 19.67
C ASP A 401 -6.07 51.84 21.06
N ASP A 402 -5.01 51.02 21.10
CA ASP A 402 -3.88 51.20 22.04
C ASP A 402 -2.62 50.38 21.64
N GLU A 403 -1.64 51.13 21.15
CA GLU A 403 -0.22 51.24 21.54
C GLU A 403 0.77 50.04 21.54
N VAL A 404 1.93 50.33 20.97
CA VAL A 404 3.11 49.48 20.75
C VAL A 404 4.21 49.89 21.74
N GLU A 405 4.62 49.01 22.65
CA GLU A 405 5.81 49.23 23.49
C GLU A 405 7.10 48.73 22.82
N ILE A 406 7.98 49.68 22.53
CA ILE A 406 9.39 49.47 22.15
C ILE A 406 10.22 49.66 23.41
N VAL A 407 10.97 48.65 23.85
CA VAL A 407 12.00 48.81 24.90
C VAL A 407 13.37 48.51 24.30
N HIS A 408 14.14 49.58 24.15
CA HIS A 408 15.60 49.55 24.00
C HIS A 408 16.21 49.78 25.39
N ASP A 409 17.19 48.96 25.80
CA ASP A 409 18.24 49.46 26.69
C ASP A 409 19.59 48.72 26.53
N SER A 410 20.62 49.38 27.03
CA SER A 410 21.98 49.47 26.51
C SER A 410 23.02 48.67 27.32
N ARG A 411 24.21 48.53 26.72
CA ARG A 411 25.49 47.95 27.23
C ARG A 411 25.91 48.62 28.58
N ASP A 412 26.70 48.09 29.53
CA ASP A 412 27.99 47.38 29.45
C ASP A 412 28.58 47.14 30.88
N GLN A 413 29.42 46.10 31.00
CA GLN A 413 30.61 45.92 31.88
C GLN A 413 30.54 45.69 33.43
N ASN A 414 30.91 44.46 33.85
CA ASN A 414 32.19 44.07 34.49
C ASN A 414 32.05 43.01 35.62
N THR A 415 32.72 41.87 35.43
CA THR A 415 32.94 40.67 36.30
C THR A 415 33.79 40.95 37.56
N PRO A 416 33.87 40.09 38.63
CA PRO A 416 34.04 38.63 38.55
C PRO A 416 33.48 37.70 39.67
N GLY A 417 33.29 36.41 39.29
CA GLY A 417 33.55 35.26 40.17
C GLY A 417 32.34 34.48 40.70
N ARG A 418 32.06 33.29 40.13
CA ARG A 418 32.28 31.94 40.72
C ARG A 418 31.48 30.91 39.91
N GLY A 419 32.21 29.96 39.31
CA GLY A 419 31.70 29.10 38.25
C GLY A 419 30.60 28.11 38.64
N ARG A 420 29.63 27.97 37.74
CA ARG A 420 28.88 26.73 37.51
C ARG A 420 29.03 26.38 36.04
N SER A 421 29.67 25.23 35.79
CA SER A 421 29.88 24.63 34.49
C SER A 421 28.54 24.35 33.80
N PHE A 422 28.20 25.13 32.79
CA PHE A 422 27.21 24.73 31.79
C PHE A 422 27.89 23.74 30.85
N SER A 423 27.46 22.48 30.90
CA SER A 423 27.80 21.47 29.89
C SER A 423 27.37 21.99 28.53
N MET A 424 28.34 22.29 27.67
CA MET A 424 28.15 22.38 26.23
C MET A 424 27.31 21.18 25.78
N HIS A 425 26.25 21.44 25.01
CA HIS A 425 25.59 20.40 24.26
C HIS A 425 26.63 19.77 23.32
N ASP A 426 26.84 18.48 23.53
CA ASP A 426 27.61 17.59 22.67
C ASP A 426 27.02 17.63 21.23
N PRO A 427 27.79 18.02 20.20
CA PRO A 427 27.30 18.07 18.82
C PRO A 427 27.03 16.70 18.20
N THR A 428 27.15 15.59 18.93
CA THR A 428 27.09 14.23 18.34
C THR A 428 25.70 13.61 18.21
N LYS A 429 24.61 14.37 18.41
CA LYS A 429 23.25 13.94 18.01
C LYS A 429 22.78 14.66 16.75
N ALA A 430 23.55 14.52 15.67
CA ALA A 430 23.02 14.71 14.33
C ALA A 430 21.84 13.73 14.13
N ASP A 431 20.73 14.23 13.59
CA ASP A 431 19.55 13.44 13.20
C ASP A 431 20.02 12.24 12.34
N LYS A 432 19.88 11.02 12.84
CA LYS A 432 20.35 9.78 12.17
C LYS A 432 19.71 9.55 10.80
N THR A 433 18.71 10.35 10.43
CA THR A 433 18.11 10.35 9.09
C THR A 433 18.99 11.01 8.01
N ASP A 434 20.10 11.66 8.38
CA ASP A 434 21.03 12.30 7.43
C ASP A 434 22.07 11.34 6.83
N MET A 435 22.05 10.05 7.21
CA MET A 435 22.96 9.03 6.69
C MET A 435 22.45 8.32 5.41
N LEU A 436 21.18 8.51 5.03
CA LEU A 436 20.62 7.91 3.82
C LEU A 436 20.75 8.87 2.62
N SER A 437 21.39 8.38 1.56
CA SER A 437 21.48 9.06 0.27
C SER A 437 20.07 9.25 -0.32
N THR A 438 19.67 10.51 -0.55
CA THR A 438 18.38 10.83 -1.18
C THR A 438 18.19 10.13 -2.53
N PRO A 439 19.17 10.14 -3.46
CA PRO A 439 19.05 9.38 -4.71
C PRO A 439 18.80 7.88 -4.49
N ASP A 440 19.51 7.25 -3.56
CA ASP A 440 19.39 5.79 -3.33
C ASP A 440 18.07 5.43 -2.66
N THR A 441 17.64 6.22 -1.68
CA THR A 441 16.32 6.06 -1.06
C THR A 441 15.22 6.20 -2.09
N LEU A 442 15.24 7.25 -2.91
CA LEU A 442 14.19 7.45 -3.92
C LEU A 442 14.23 6.40 -5.03
N LYS A 443 15.42 5.93 -5.43
CA LYS A 443 15.58 4.79 -6.36
C LYS A 443 14.98 3.49 -5.81
N PHE A 444 14.81 3.37 -4.49
CA PHE A 444 14.12 2.25 -3.88
C PHE A 444 12.62 2.21 -4.23
N PHE A 445 11.97 3.37 -4.30
CA PHE A 445 10.52 3.47 -4.48
C PHE A 445 10.09 3.86 -5.90
N ARG A 446 10.93 4.63 -6.62
CA ARG A 446 10.61 5.13 -7.96
C ARG A 446 10.55 4.00 -8.99
N VAL A 447 9.43 3.93 -9.67
CA VAL A 447 9.21 3.09 -10.86
C VAL A 447 8.90 4.01 -12.03
N ASP A 448 9.77 3.96 -13.02
CA ASP A 448 9.56 4.64 -14.30
C ASP A 448 8.41 3.94 -15.06
N PRO A 449 7.34 4.64 -15.43
CA PRO A 449 6.23 4.09 -16.21
C PRO A 449 6.64 3.48 -17.54
N GLN A 450 7.74 3.91 -18.15
CA GLN A 450 8.26 3.28 -19.37
C GLN A 450 8.69 1.83 -19.13
N LYS A 451 9.06 1.47 -17.90
CA LYS A 451 9.31 0.07 -17.53
C LYS A 451 8.01 -0.74 -17.41
N LEU A 452 6.87 -0.06 -17.27
CA LEU A 452 5.54 -0.69 -17.23
C LEU A 452 5.01 -1.01 -18.64
N VAL A 453 5.39 -0.25 -19.67
CA VAL A 453 4.97 -0.48 -21.07
C VAL A 453 5.29 -1.89 -21.59
N LYS A 454 6.28 -2.58 -20.99
CA LYS A 454 6.66 -3.94 -21.38
C LYS A 454 5.57 -4.99 -21.16
N LYS A 455 4.55 -4.70 -20.36
CA LYS A 455 3.45 -5.63 -20.06
C LYS A 455 2.17 -5.18 -20.78
N LYS A 456 1.39 -6.17 -21.22
CA LYS A 456 0.26 -5.96 -22.13
C LYS A 456 -1.05 -5.56 -21.45
N ALA A 457 -1.18 -5.81 -20.15
CA ALA A 457 -2.38 -5.53 -19.37
C ALA A 457 -1.99 -5.20 -17.93
N TYR A 458 -2.70 -4.24 -17.37
CA TYR A 458 -2.61 -3.87 -15.95
C TYR A 458 -4.02 -3.84 -15.37
N GLN A 459 -4.11 -4.18 -14.08
CA GLN A 459 -5.34 -4.02 -13.32
C GLN A 459 -5.00 -3.33 -12.00
N ILE A 460 -5.80 -2.35 -11.60
CA ILE A 460 -5.71 -1.70 -10.29
C ILE A 460 -6.90 -2.14 -9.43
N LEU A 461 -6.63 -2.47 -8.17
CA LEU A 461 -7.64 -2.52 -7.11
C LEU A 461 -7.49 -1.27 -6.22
N TYR A 462 -8.60 -0.56 -6.01
CA TYR A 462 -8.66 0.61 -5.15
C TYR A 462 -9.86 0.58 -4.20
N PHE A 463 -9.78 1.41 -3.16
CA PHE A 463 -10.81 1.53 -2.13
C PHE A 463 -11.48 2.91 -2.24
N PRO A 464 -12.78 2.99 -2.55
CA PRO A 464 -13.53 4.25 -2.57
C PRO A 464 -13.76 4.81 -1.16
N MET A 465 -13.51 3.98 -0.13
CA MET A 465 -13.61 4.32 1.28
C MET A 465 -15.04 4.69 1.74
N GLY A 466 -16.08 4.19 1.06
CA GLY A 466 -17.47 4.38 1.48
C GLY A 466 -17.82 3.63 2.78
N ALA A 467 -19.08 3.74 3.23
CA ALA A 467 -19.57 2.89 4.31
C ALA A 467 -19.40 1.39 3.97
N PRO A 468 -19.28 0.50 4.97
CA PRO A 468 -19.34 -0.93 4.71
C PRO A 468 -20.55 -1.31 3.87
N LEU A 469 -20.38 -2.30 3.00
CA LEU A 469 -21.48 -2.83 2.19
C LEU A 469 -22.53 -3.45 3.11
N SER A 470 -23.79 -3.16 2.81
CA SER A 470 -24.94 -3.83 3.42
C SER A 470 -25.01 -5.31 3.02
N ASP A 471 -25.72 -6.11 3.81
CA ASP A 471 -25.95 -7.53 3.49
C ASP A 471 -26.60 -7.73 2.12
N ALA A 472 -27.44 -6.77 1.70
CA ALA A 472 -28.06 -6.77 0.38
C ALA A 472 -27.03 -6.56 -0.75
N GLU A 473 -26.11 -5.60 -0.59
CA GLU A 473 -25.03 -5.35 -1.56
C GLU A 473 -24.04 -6.52 -1.62
N VAL A 474 -23.67 -7.07 -0.46
CA VAL A 474 -22.81 -8.28 -0.38
C VAL A 474 -23.50 -9.47 -1.04
N SER A 475 -24.80 -9.65 -0.83
CA SER A 475 -25.56 -10.73 -1.45
C SER A 475 -25.73 -10.53 -2.96
N ALA A 476 -25.92 -9.29 -3.43
CA ALA A 476 -26.03 -8.96 -4.85
C ALA A 476 -24.73 -9.23 -5.63
N ALA A 477 -23.59 -9.16 -4.96
CA ALA A 477 -22.30 -9.49 -5.55
C ALA A 477 -22.08 -11.01 -5.73
N ARG A 478 -22.94 -11.88 -5.17
CA ARG A 478 -22.87 -13.34 -5.39
C ARG A 478 -23.35 -13.67 -6.81
N GLY A 479 -22.67 -14.61 -7.47
CA GLY A 479 -22.97 -15.03 -8.83
C GLY A 479 -22.55 -14.03 -9.92
N MET A 480 -22.06 -12.84 -9.54
CA MET A 480 -21.45 -11.91 -10.48
C MET A 480 -20.00 -12.31 -10.74
N ASN A 481 -19.61 -12.26 -12.01
CA ASN A 481 -18.20 -12.31 -12.38
C ASN A 481 -17.55 -10.97 -12.04
N ILE A 482 -16.29 -11.04 -11.61
CA ILE A 482 -15.52 -9.88 -11.23
C ILE A 482 -14.73 -9.36 -12.44
N TYR A 483 -15.08 -8.15 -12.89
CA TYR A 483 -14.38 -7.44 -13.96
C TYR A 483 -14.09 -6.00 -13.54
N GLY A 484 -12.97 -5.45 -14.00
CA GLY A 484 -12.67 -4.04 -13.80
C GLY A 484 -13.41 -3.15 -14.79
N GLU A 485 -13.55 -1.89 -14.41
CA GLU A 485 -13.92 -0.84 -15.34
C GLU A 485 -12.77 -0.68 -16.36
N MET A 486 -13.06 -0.87 -17.65
CA MET A 486 -12.08 -0.72 -18.72
C MET A 486 -11.80 0.77 -18.96
N ILE A 487 -10.54 1.18 -18.81
CA ILE A 487 -10.06 2.51 -19.17
C ILE A 487 -9.17 2.38 -20.41
N SER A 488 -9.51 3.12 -21.47
CA SER A 488 -8.87 3.06 -22.79
C SER A 488 -8.36 4.40 -23.28
#